data_AF-A0A933STL0-F1
#
_entry.id   AF-A0A933STL0-F1
#
_cell.length_a   1.000
_cell.length_b   1.000
_cell.length_c   1.000
_cell.angle_alpha   90.00
_cell.angle_beta   90.00
_cell.angle_gamma   90.00
#
_symmetry.space_group_name_H-M   'P 1'
#
loop_
_entity.id
_entity.type
_entity.pdbx_description
1 polymer ?
#
loop_
_entity_poly.entity_id
_entity_poly.type
_entity_poly.pdbx_seq_one_letter_code
_entity_poly.pdbx_strand_id
1 'polypeptide(L)'
;MIQFIAKALDKLQPYVPLLQSFVWPAFISIVLFIYKKQAREIIGAVRQRIERGSSFKAGPLEIGEDLKQLEYAQPSQDKNIAIDKAALSWEQERNDIYKKNDGYFLTHVLTPSRSSGQKYDIYIYLIKHKTTDLSAVEFSEFFFGHMWGNKVFKEYPKRGVIGISTSAYGPFLCTCRVHLKDGTVVVLNRYIDFEMGKMIDAQHKIRRTEDRDADFVHKQ
;
A
#
# COMPACT_ATOMS: atom_id res chain seq x y z
N MET A 1 36.77 46.69 35.66
CA MET A 1 36.28 45.60 34.79
C MET A 1 34.76 45.60 34.68
N ILE A 2 34.01 45.56 35.79
CA ILE A 2 32.52 45.52 35.79
C ILE A 2 31.88 46.73 35.07
N GLN A 3 32.36 47.96 35.32
CA GLN A 3 31.81 49.16 34.66
C GLN A 3 32.09 49.22 33.14
N PHE A 4 33.19 48.61 32.70
CA PHE A 4 33.51 48.54 31.27
C PHE A 4 32.54 47.61 30.53
N ILE A 5 32.19 46.48 31.16
CA ILE A 5 31.20 45.53 30.64
C ILE A 5 29.81 46.15 30.57
N ALA A 6 29.40 46.91 31.61
CA ALA A 6 28.11 47.59 31.62
C ALA A 6 27.95 48.63 30.49
N LYS A 7 28.96 49.47 30.26
CA LYS A 7 28.97 50.44 29.14
C LYS A 7 28.96 49.77 27.77
N ALA A 8 29.59 48.59 27.64
CA ALA A 8 29.57 47.83 26.40
C ALA A 8 28.19 47.20 26.12
N LEU A 9 27.52 46.69 27.15
CA LEU A 9 26.15 46.15 27.06
C LEU A 9 25.12 47.22 26.68
N ASP A 10 25.25 48.42 27.23
CA ASP A 10 24.32 49.53 26.95
C ASP A 10 24.38 49.96 25.48
N LYS A 11 25.58 49.93 24.88
CA LYS A 11 25.77 50.16 23.44
C LYS A 11 25.19 49.06 22.55
N LEU A 12 24.97 47.86 23.09
CA LEU A 12 24.41 46.72 22.35
C LEU A 12 22.89 46.62 22.45
N GLN A 13 22.27 47.34 23.38
CA GLN A 13 20.81 47.29 23.61
C GLN A 13 19.97 47.53 22.35
N PRO A 14 20.32 48.46 21.43
CA PRO A 14 19.55 48.68 20.20
C PRO A 14 19.59 47.49 19.21
N TYR A 15 20.61 46.63 19.33
CA TYR A 15 20.80 45.48 18.44
C TYR A 15 20.11 44.21 18.96
N VAL A 16 19.58 44.22 20.19
CA VAL A 16 18.90 43.06 20.80
C VAL A 16 17.69 42.60 19.97
N PRO A 17 16.78 43.50 19.50
CA PRO A 17 15.65 43.07 18.68
C PRO A 17 16.09 42.45 17.35
N LEU A 18 17.16 42.99 16.76
CA LEU A 18 17.70 42.50 15.50
C LEU A 18 18.33 41.11 15.67
N LEU A 19 19.14 40.90 16.71
CA LEU A 19 19.68 39.58 17.05
C LEU A 19 18.55 38.57 17.31
N GLN A 20 17.51 38.96 18.05
CA GLN A 20 16.35 38.10 18.30
C GLN A 20 15.64 37.67 17.00
N SER A 21 15.53 38.55 16.01
CA SER A 21 14.95 38.21 14.69
C SER A 21 15.82 37.21 13.91
N PHE A 22 17.15 37.22 14.08
CA PHE A 22 18.06 36.30 13.40
C PHE A 22 18.20 34.94 14.10
N VAL A 23 18.00 34.88 15.42
CA VAL A 23 18.14 33.64 16.19
C VAL A 23 17.20 32.55 15.69
N TRP A 24 15.95 32.87 15.37
CA TRP A 24 14.97 31.88 14.91
C TRP A 24 15.28 31.27 13.54
N PRO A 25 15.52 32.05 12.47
CA PRO A 25 15.96 31.50 11.19
C PRO A 25 17.24 30.68 11.32
N ALA A 26 18.25 31.19 12.05
CA ALA A 26 19.50 30.47 12.26
C ALA A 26 19.28 29.13 12.98
N PHE A 27 18.46 29.13 14.04
CA PHE A 27 18.09 27.92 14.76
C PHE A 27 17.37 26.91 13.86
N ILE A 28 16.36 27.35 13.09
CA ILE A 28 15.63 26.49 12.15
C ILE A 28 16.57 25.93 11.08
N SER A 29 17.45 26.75 10.51
CA SER A 29 18.45 26.31 9.53
C SER A 29 19.39 25.26 10.11
N ILE A 30 19.85 25.43 11.36
CA ILE A 30 20.70 24.46 12.05
C ILE A 30 19.95 23.15 12.28
N VAL A 31 18.70 23.22 12.75
CA VAL A 31 17.85 22.02 12.96
C VAL A 31 17.63 21.28 11.63
N LEU A 32 17.22 21.98 10.57
CA LEU A 32 17.04 21.37 9.24
C LEU A 32 18.34 20.77 8.70
N PHE A 33 19.49 21.39 8.99
CA PHE A 33 20.79 20.89 8.57
C PHE A 33 21.20 19.62 9.33
N ILE A 34 21.02 19.59 10.65
CA ILE A 34 21.32 18.42 11.50
C ILE A 34 20.42 17.25 11.11
N TYR A 35 19.12 17.51 10.90
CA TYR A 35 18.13 16.48 10.59
C TYR A 35 17.88 16.29 9.09
N LYS A 36 18.79 16.75 8.22
CA LYS A 36 18.61 16.67 6.76
C LYS A 36 18.38 15.25 6.26
N LYS A 37 18.95 14.24 6.94
CA LYS A 37 18.78 12.83 6.58
C LYS A 37 17.38 12.34 6.94
N GLN A 38 16.93 12.59 8.16
CA GLN A 38 15.59 12.20 8.65
C GLN A 38 14.49 12.96 7.89
N ALA A 39 14.70 14.24 7.59
CA ALA A 39 13.77 15.04 6.79
C ALA A 39 13.61 14.44 5.38
N ARG A 40 14.70 13.99 4.74
CA ARG A 40 14.62 13.30 3.44
C ARG A 40 13.88 11.97 3.53
N GLU A 41 14.07 11.20 4.60
CA GLU A 41 13.36 9.94 4.83
C GLU A 41 11.85 10.18 5.04
N ILE A 42 11.48 11.19 5.84
CA ILE A 42 10.08 11.58 6.07
C ILE A 42 9.45 12.10 4.78
N ILE A 43 10.11 13.01 4.05
CA ILE A 43 9.62 13.51 2.77
C ILE A 43 9.48 12.36 1.76
N GLY A 44 10.44 11.43 1.75
CA GLY A 44 10.37 10.23 0.93
C GLY A 44 9.17 9.34 1.28
N ALA A 45 8.90 9.12 2.57
CA ALA A 45 7.76 8.34 3.04
C ALA A 45 6.42 9.02 2.77
N VAL A 46 6.34 10.35 2.94
CA VAL A 46 5.15 11.15 2.63
C VAL A 46 4.90 11.15 1.12
N ARG A 47 5.93 11.40 0.31
CA ARG A 47 5.86 11.31 -1.15
C ARG A 47 5.39 9.92 -1.58
N GLN A 48 5.97 8.86 -1.01
CA GLN A 48 5.57 7.48 -1.29
C GLN A 48 4.13 7.18 -0.85
N ARG A 49 3.62 7.80 0.22
CA ARG A 49 2.21 7.68 0.65
C ARG A 49 1.24 8.42 -0.28
N ILE A 50 1.57 9.65 -0.66
CA ILE A 50 0.81 10.44 -1.64
C ILE A 50 0.76 9.67 -2.97
N GLU A 51 1.91 9.15 -3.40
CA GLU A 51 2.06 8.34 -4.61
C GLU A 51 1.30 7.01 -4.58
N ARG A 52 1.07 6.42 -3.39
CA ARG A 52 0.29 5.19 -3.22
C ARG A 52 -1.22 5.46 -3.18
N GLY A 53 -1.67 6.69 -3.40
CA GLY A 53 -3.08 7.02 -3.50
C GLY A 53 -3.81 7.01 -2.16
N SER A 54 -3.11 7.19 -1.03
CA SER A 54 -3.84 7.58 0.19
C SER A 54 -4.39 8.97 -0.05
N SER A 55 -5.72 9.10 -0.13
CA SER A 55 -6.39 10.37 -0.37
C SER A 55 -5.98 11.38 0.70
N PHE A 56 -5.03 12.25 0.37
CA PHE A 56 -4.60 13.30 1.28
C PHE A 56 -5.53 14.48 1.08
N LYS A 57 -6.49 14.65 2.00
CA LYS A 57 -7.36 15.83 2.04
C LYS A 57 -6.55 17.02 2.58
N ALA A 58 -5.97 17.81 1.68
CA ALA A 58 -5.35 19.10 2.01
C ALA A 58 -6.20 20.25 1.45
N GLY A 59 -7.15 20.73 2.25
CA GLY A 59 -8.04 21.83 1.85
C GLY A 59 -9.07 21.42 0.77
N PRO A 60 -9.57 22.37 -0.03
CA PRO A 60 -10.66 22.13 -0.99
C PRO A 60 -10.24 21.37 -2.27
N LEU A 61 -8.97 20.98 -2.40
CA LEU A 61 -8.46 20.28 -3.57
C LEU A 61 -8.43 18.76 -3.32
N GLU A 62 -9.38 18.02 -3.91
CA GLU A 62 -9.40 16.56 -3.89
C GLU A 62 -8.78 16.00 -5.18
N ILE A 63 -7.52 15.57 -5.13
CA ILE A 63 -6.81 14.91 -6.24
C ILE A 63 -7.25 13.44 -6.29
N GLY A 64 -8.07 13.08 -7.29
CA GLY A 64 -8.60 11.72 -7.48
C GLY A 64 -9.79 11.63 -8.45
N GLU A 65 -9.74 12.35 -9.57
CA GLU A 65 -10.90 12.55 -10.46
C GLU A 65 -11.36 11.30 -11.22
N ASP A 66 -10.48 10.32 -11.46
CA ASP A 66 -10.81 9.11 -12.22
C ASP A 66 -11.76 8.14 -11.48
N LEU A 67 -11.91 8.31 -10.17
CA LEU A 67 -12.86 7.54 -9.38
C LEU A 67 -14.22 8.23 -9.26
N LYS A 68 -14.33 9.53 -9.60
CA LYS A 68 -15.58 10.28 -9.48
C LYS A 68 -16.64 9.88 -10.51
N GLN A 69 -16.24 9.19 -11.59
CA GLN A 69 -17.19 8.69 -12.60
C GLN A 69 -17.90 7.40 -12.18
N LEU A 70 -17.37 6.69 -11.17
CA LEU A 70 -18.10 5.60 -10.55
C LEU A 70 -19.01 6.22 -9.50
N GLU A 71 -20.31 6.34 -9.80
CA GLU A 71 -21.31 6.63 -8.76
C GLU A 71 -21.20 5.52 -7.70
N TYR A 72 -20.51 5.81 -6.61
CA TYR A 72 -20.38 4.88 -5.51
C TYR A 72 -21.74 4.77 -4.83
N ALA A 73 -22.36 3.60 -4.95
CA ALA A 73 -23.42 3.22 -4.04
C ALA A 73 -22.82 3.18 -2.63
N GLN A 74 -23.11 4.20 -1.83
CA GLN A 74 -22.80 4.16 -0.41
C GLN A 74 -23.70 3.11 0.23
N PRO A 75 -23.18 2.18 1.04
CA PRO A 75 -24.04 1.33 1.83
C PRO A 75 -24.93 2.24 2.69
N SER A 76 -26.26 2.08 2.57
CA SER A 76 -27.21 2.91 3.29
C SER A 76 -26.89 2.89 4.78
N GLN A 77 -26.74 4.08 5.38
CA GLN A 77 -26.54 4.21 6.82
C GLN A 77 -27.85 4.20 7.60
N ASP A 78 -28.98 4.00 6.92
CA ASP A 78 -30.27 3.95 7.58
C ASP A 78 -30.38 2.67 8.43
N LYS A 79 -30.32 2.86 9.75
CA LYS A 79 -30.43 1.80 10.75
C LYS A 79 -31.86 1.27 10.88
N ASN A 80 -32.85 1.91 10.27
CA ASN A 80 -34.26 1.54 10.36
C ASN A 80 -34.75 0.70 9.18
N ILE A 81 -33.85 0.25 8.30
CA ILE A 81 -34.22 -0.69 7.24
C ILE A 81 -34.59 -2.02 7.90
N ALA A 82 -35.84 -2.44 7.75
CA ALA A 82 -36.30 -3.75 8.21
C ALA A 82 -35.36 -4.83 7.67
N ILE A 83 -34.87 -5.71 8.55
CA ILE A 83 -33.98 -6.81 8.15
C ILE A 83 -34.75 -7.67 7.15
N ASP A 84 -34.35 -7.57 5.89
CA ASP A 84 -34.88 -8.40 4.84
C ASP A 84 -34.54 -9.86 5.17
N LYS A 85 -35.51 -10.78 5.02
CA LYS A 85 -35.25 -12.22 5.16
C LYS A 85 -34.13 -12.68 4.21
N ALA A 86 -33.97 -12.01 3.07
CA ALA A 86 -32.86 -12.26 2.15
C ALA A 86 -31.48 -11.90 2.78
N ALA A 87 -31.40 -10.87 3.62
CA ALA A 87 -30.16 -10.50 4.30
C ALA A 87 -29.69 -11.59 5.27
N LEU A 88 -30.63 -12.26 5.94
CA LEU A 88 -30.31 -13.38 6.84
C LEU A 88 -29.74 -14.57 6.08
N SER A 89 -30.29 -14.90 4.90
CA SER A 89 -29.74 -16.00 4.09
C SER A 89 -28.35 -15.69 3.56
N TRP A 90 -28.07 -14.43 3.18
CA TRP A 90 -26.73 -14.01 2.76
C TRP A 90 -25.72 -14.03 3.89
N GLU A 91 -26.11 -13.64 5.11
CA GLU A 91 -25.22 -13.76 6.27
C GLU A 91 -24.87 -15.21 6.56
N GLN A 92 -25.86 -16.11 6.48
CA GLN A 92 -25.62 -17.54 6.65
C GLN A 92 -24.66 -18.08 5.57
N GLU A 93 -24.90 -17.77 4.30
CA GLU A 93 -24.01 -18.17 3.20
C GLU A 93 -22.57 -17.64 3.40
N ARG A 94 -22.43 -16.37 3.81
CA ARG A 94 -21.13 -15.76 4.11
C ARG A 94 -20.42 -16.51 5.24
N ASN A 95 -21.14 -16.85 6.31
CA ASN A 95 -20.60 -17.59 7.44
C ASN A 95 -20.22 -19.03 7.06
N ASP A 96 -21.00 -19.65 6.17
CA ASP A 96 -20.70 -20.98 5.64
C ASP A 96 -19.43 -20.96 4.78
N ILE A 97 -19.19 -19.91 4.00
CA ILE A 97 -17.93 -19.72 3.26
C ILE A 97 -16.76 -19.58 4.24
N TYR A 98 -16.89 -18.76 5.29
CA TYR A 98 -15.84 -18.63 6.31
C TYR A 98 -15.53 -19.98 6.97
N LYS A 99 -16.56 -20.73 7.35
CA LYS A 99 -16.42 -22.03 7.99
C LYS A 99 -15.79 -23.05 7.05
N LYS A 100 -16.27 -23.14 5.80
CA LYS A 100 -15.75 -24.04 4.77
C LYS A 100 -14.27 -23.82 4.49
N ASN A 101 -13.83 -22.55 4.55
CA ASN A 101 -12.45 -22.19 4.27
C ASN A 101 -11.55 -22.17 5.53
N ASP A 102 -12.06 -22.54 6.71
CA ASP A 102 -11.39 -22.30 8.01
C ASP A 102 -10.87 -20.85 8.16
N GLY A 103 -11.61 -19.89 7.59
CA GLY A 103 -11.23 -18.48 7.54
C GLY A 103 -10.03 -18.15 6.65
N TYR A 104 -9.44 -19.11 5.92
CA TYR A 104 -8.36 -18.85 4.98
C TYR A 104 -8.87 -18.34 3.64
N PHE A 105 -8.12 -17.43 3.02
CA PHE A 105 -8.43 -16.91 1.70
C PHE A 105 -7.15 -16.68 0.90
N LEU A 106 -7.29 -16.75 -0.43
CA LEU A 106 -6.25 -16.31 -1.35
C LEU A 106 -6.47 -14.86 -1.72
N THR A 107 -5.38 -14.11 -1.75
CA THR A 107 -5.31 -12.77 -2.31
C THR A 107 -4.12 -12.69 -3.27
N HIS A 108 -4.05 -11.60 -4.03
CA HIS A 108 -2.92 -11.35 -4.90
C HIS A 108 -2.59 -9.87 -5.00
N VAL A 109 -1.34 -9.59 -5.34
CA VAL A 109 -0.85 -8.24 -5.67
C VAL A 109 -0.20 -8.31 -7.05
N LEU A 110 -0.44 -7.28 -7.86
CA LEU A 110 0.15 -7.12 -9.18
C LEU A 110 1.22 -6.03 -9.15
N THR A 111 2.28 -6.24 -9.92
CA THR A 111 3.30 -5.23 -10.22
C THR A 111 3.66 -5.32 -11.70
N PRO A 112 4.06 -4.24 -12.38
CA PRO A 112 4.48 -4.31 -13.77
C PRO A 112 5.63 -5.32 -13.92
N SER A 113 5.48 -6.23 -14.88
CA SER A 113 6.45 -7.28 -15.10
C SER A 113 7.78 -6.72 -15.60
N ARG A 114 8.89 -7.30 -15.12
CA ARG A 114 10.23 -7.07 -15.69
C ARG A 114 10.57 -8.06 -16.81
N SER A 115 9.81 -9.15 -16.92
CA SER A 115 10.00 -10.21 -17.90
C SER A 115 9.37 -9.82 -19.23
N SER A 116 10.12 -9.98 -20.33
CA SER A 116 9.63 -9.72 -21.69
C SER A 116 8.41 -10.58 -22.02
N GLY A 117 7.40 -9.98 -22.66
CA GLY A 117 6.16 -10.66 -23.05
C GLY A 117 5.17 -10.92 -21.91
N GLN A 118 5.53 -10.64 -20.66
CA GLN A 118 4.63 -10.73 -19.51
C GLN A 118 4.12 -9.35 -19.12
N LYS A 119 2.88 -9.26 -18.66
CA LYS A 119 2.26 -7.97 -18.31
C LYS A 119 2.50 -7.61 -16.85
N TYR A 120 2.25 -8.56 -15.95
CA TYR A 120 2.46 -8.36 -14.51
C TYR A 120 3.26 -9.48 -13.88
N ASP A 121 4.09 -9.10 -12.91
CA ASP A 121 4.59 -9.97 -11.87
C ASP A 121 3.57 -9.98 -10.73
N ILE A 122 3.20 -11.19 -10.30
CA ILE A 122 2.04 -11.48 -9.47
C ILE A 122 2.52 -12.22 -8.24
N TYR A 123 2.15 -11.71 -7.07
CA TYR A 123 2.35 -12.42 -5.81
C TYR A 123 1.01 -12.89 -5.27
N ILE A 124 0.81 -14.21 -5.23
CA ILE A 124 -0.40 -14.86 -4.74
C ILE A 124 -0.09 -15.46 -3.37
N TYR A 125 -0.88 -15.12 -2.35
CA TYR A 125 -0.57 -15.52 -0.99
C TYR A 125 -1.82 -15.76 -0.15
N LEU A 126 -1.61 -16.51 0.93
CA LEU A 126 -2.63 -16.88 1.89
C LEU A 126 -2.81 -15.77 2.93
N ILE A 127 -4.06 -15.49 3.28
CA ILE A 127 -4.44 -14.66 4.43
C ILE A 127 -5.45 -15.42 5.28
N LYS A 128 -5.54 -15.07 6.57
CA LYS A 128 -6.58 -15.59 7.47
C LYS A 128 -7.48 -14.45 7.93
N HIS A 129 -8.79 -14.69 7.98
CA HIS A 129 -9.75 -13.72 8.48
C HIS A 129 -9.52 -13.50 9.99
N LYS A 130 -9.51 -12.23 10.43
CA LYS A 130 -9.31 -11.77 11.83
C LYS A 130 -7.91 -11.95 12.43
N THR A 131 -6.98 -12.60 11.75
CA THR A 131 -5.61 -12.79 12.26
C THR A 131 -4.60 -12.87 11.13
N THR A 132 -3.36 -12.48 11.39
CA THR A 132 -2.24 -12.68 10.47
C THR A 132 -1.48 -13.99 10.75
N ASP A 133 -1.89 -14.74 11.77
CA ASP A 133 -1.23 -15.99 12.13
C ASP A 133 -1.61 -17.13 11.17
N LEU A 134 -0.58 -17.73 10.56
CA LEU A 134 -0.67 -18.90 9.68
C LEU A 134 0.05 -20.12 10.27
N SER A 135 0.36 -20.12 11.57
CA SER A 135 1.12 -21.16 12.26
C SER A 135 0.48 -22.55 12.20
N ALA A 136 -0.84 -22.63 12.00
CA ALA A 136 -1.59 -23.87 11.83
C ALA A 136 -1.39 -24.52 10.44
N VAL A 137 -0.89 -23.78 9.46
CA VAL A 137 -0.63 -24.28 8.11
C VAL A 137 0.72 -25.00 8.08
N GLU A 138 0.74 -26.23 7.59
CA GLU A 138 1.97 -26.99 7.36
C GLU A 138 2.62 -26.59 6.04
N PHE A 139 1.84 -26.59 4.96
CA PHE A 139 2.25 -26.15 3.63
C PHE A 139 1.03 -25.80 2.76
N SER A 140 1.29 -25.23 1.58
CA SER A 140 0.25 -24.99 0.58
C SER A 140 0.71 -25.40 -0.81
N GLU A 141 -0.22 -25.91 -1.61
CA GLU A 141 -0.01 -26.35 -2.99
C GLU A 141 -0.76 -25.42 -3.93
N PHE A 142 -0.09 -24.87 -4.94
CA PHE A 142 -0.65 -23.95 -5.91
C PHE A 142 -0.70 -24.60 -7.29
N PHE A 143 -1.78 -24.35 -8.03
CA PHE A 143 -1.99 -24.85 -9.39
C PHE A 143 -2.58 -23.76 -10.27
N PHE A 144 -1.98 -23.56 -11.46
CA PHE A 144 -2.33 -22.48 -12.40
C PHE A 144 -2.79 -22.98 -13.78
N GLY A 145 -2.89 -24.29 -13.97
CA GLY A 145 -3.30 -24.90 -15.23
C GLY A 145 -2.17 -25.11 -16.25
N HIS A 146 -2.56 -25.32 -17.50
CA HIS A 146 -1.70 -25.84 -18.57
C HIS A 146 -0.60 -24.88 -19.00
N MET A 147 -0.82 -23.56 -18.89
CA MET A 147 0.21 -22.56 -19.20
C MET A 147 1.43 -22.62 -18.26
N TRP A 148 1.28 -23.28 -17.11
CA TRP A 148 2.36 -23.60 -16.16
C TRP A 148 2.75 -25.08 -16.20
N GLY A 149 2.44 -25.77 -17.29
CA GLY A 149 2.80 -27.17 -17.50
C GLY A 149 2.01 -28.16 -16.62
N ASN A 150 0.83 -27.78 -16.14
CA ASN A 150 0.00 -28.60 -15.24
C ASN A 150 0.75 -29.09 -13.99
N LYS A 151 1.64 -28.25 -13.46
CA LYS A 151 2.44 -28.56 -12.26
C LYS A 151 1.76 -28.04 -11.00
N VAL A 152 1.98 -28.77 -9.91
CA VAL A 152 1.62 -28.33 -8.56
C VAL A 152 2.89 -27.76 -7.90
N PHE A 153 2.78 -26.54 -7.39
CA PHE A 153 3.87 -25.83 -6.73
C PHE A 153 3.65 -25.84 -5.22
N LYS A 154 4.51 -26.53 -4.49
CA LYS A 154 4.43 -26.67 -3.03
C LYS A 154 5.25 -25.58 -2.34
N GLU A 155 4.62 -24.81 -1.47
CA GLU A 155 5.26 -23.74 -0.68
C GLU A 155 5.06 -23.94 0.81
N TYR A 156 6.05 -23.51 1.57
CA TYR A 156 6.09 -23.62 3.03
C TYR A 156 6.06 -22.23 3.67
N PRO A 157 5.60 -22.11 4.93
CA PRO A 157 5.68 -20.85 5.68
C PRO A 157 7.10 -20.29 5.71
N LYS A 158 7.27 -19.06 5.22
CA LYS A 158 8.53 -18.32 5.23
C LYS A 158 8.27 -16.95 5.83
N ARG A 159 8.86 -16.65 6.99
CA ARG A 159 8.71 -15.35 7.69
C ARG A 159 7.25 -14.94 7.92
N GLY A 160 6.39 -15.90 8.28
CA GLY A 160 4.97 -15.65 8.58
C GLY A 160 4.07 -15.48 7.35
N VAL A 161 4.59 -15.67 6.13
CA VAL A 161 3.79 -15.63 4.90
C VAL A 161 3.88 -16.96 4.15
N ILE A 162 2.83 -17.31 3.42
CA ILE A 162 2.77 -18.47 2.54
C ILE A 162 2.21 -17.99 1.20
N GLY A 163 3.00 -18.12 0.14
CA GLY A 163 2.60 -17.63 -1.17
C GLY A 163 3.64 -17.94 -2.22
N ILE A 164 3.28 -17.62 -3.45
CA ILE A 164 4.04 -17.92 -4.67
C ILE A 164 4.04 -16.70 -5.59
N SER A 165 5.18 -16.50 -6.24
CA SER A 165 5.34 -15.46 -7.26
C SER A 165 5.31 -16.08 -8.66
N THR A 166 4.65 -15.43 -9.60
CA THR A 166 4.68 -15.80 -11.01
C THR A 166 4.50 -14.59 -11.92
N SER A 167 4.77 -14.73 -13.21
CA SER A 167 4.53 -13.68 -14.20
C SER A 167 3.47 -14.16 -15.19
N ALA A 168 2.56 -13.29 -15.60
CA ALA A 168 1.53 -13.63 -16.58
C ALA A 168 1.21 -12.46 -17.51
N TYR A 169 0.81 -12.79 -18.74
CA TYR A 169 0.37 -11.84 -19.76
C TYR A 169 -1.15 -11.60 -19.75
N GLY A 170 -1.91 -12.52 -19.14
CA GLY A 170 -3.37 -12.45 -19.04
C GLY A 170 -3.90 -13.03 -17.71
N PRO A 171 -5.18 -12.79 -17.41
CA PRO A 171 -5.81 -13.29 -16.19
C PRO A 171 -5.97 -14.81 -16.21
N PHE A 172 -6.00 -15.42 -15.02
CA PHE A 172 -6.09 -16.88 -14.87
C PHE A 172 -6.70 -17.29 -13.53
N LEU A 173 -7.13 -18.55 -13.43
CA LEU A 173 -7.59 -19.14 -12.18
C LEU A 173 -6.43 -19.79 -11.42
N CYS A 174 -6.25 -19.42 -10.16
CA CYS A 174 -5.38 -20.10 -9.23
C CYS A 174 -6.21 -21.00 -8.29
N THR A 175 -5.87 -22.27 -8.23
CA THR A 175 -6.38 -23.21 -7.22
C THR A 175 -5.28 -23.49 -6.20
N CYS A 176 -5.62 -23.40 -4.91
CA CYS A 176 -4.70 -23.69 -3.82
C CYS A 176 -5.29 -24.74 -2.87
N ARG A 177 -4.46 -25.71 -2.46
CA ARG A 177 -4.77 -26.61 -1.34
C ARG A 177 -3.92 -26.22 -0.15
N VAL A 178 -4.55 -25.86 0.96
CA VAL A 178 -3.90 -25.51 2.22
C VAL A 178 -3.93 -26.75 3.10
N HIS A 179 -2.77 -27.28 3.44
CA HIS A 179 -2.63 -28.46 4.30
C HIS A 179 -2.31 -27.99 5.71
N LEU A 180 -3.22 -28.26 6.65
CA LEU A 180 -3.09 -27.89 8.05
C LEU A 180 -2.39 -29.00 8.83
N LYS A 181 -1.75 -28.63 9.95
CA LYS A 181 -0.99 -29.56 10.80
C LYS A 181 -1.84 -30.64 11.47
N ASP A 182 -3.16 -30.47 11.52
CA ASP A 182 -4.11 -31.46 12.02
C ASP A 182 -4.54 -32.48 10.94
N GLY A 183 -4.02 -32.36 9.72
CA GLY A 183 -4.37 -33.20 8.57
C GLY A 183 -5.54 -32.67 7.74
N THR A 184 -6.22 -31.60 8.17
CA THR A 184 -7.29 -30.96 7.41
C THR A 184 -6.74 -30.33 6.14
N VAL A 185 -7.47 -30.47 5.03
CA VAL A 185 -7.13 -29.84 3.74
C VAL A 185 -8.23 -28.88 3.31
N VAL A 186 -7.88 -27.61 3.15
CA VAL A 186 -8.80 -26.57 2.66
C VAL A 186 -8.50 -26.27 1.19
N VAL A 187 -9.53 -26.27 0.33
CA VAL A 187 -9.38 -25.95 -1.09
C VAL A 187 -9.89 -24.54 -1.37
N LEU A 188 -9.00 -23.68 -1.84
CA LEU A 188 -9.27 -22.28 -2.15
C LEU A 188 -9.10 -22.02 -3.65
N ASN A 189 -9.88 -21.08 -4.17
CA ASN A 189 -9.78 -20.64 -5.55
C ASN A 189 -9.75 -19.12 -5.60
N ARG A 190 -8.92 -18.57 -6.51
CA ARG A 190 -8.87 -17.13 -6.77
C ARG A 190 -8.68 -16.89 -8.26
N TYR A 191 -9.62 -16.17 -8.86
CA TYR A 191 -9.40 -15.58 -10.17
C TYR A 191 -8.45 -14.39 -10.03
N ILE A 192 -7.35 -14.43 -10.77
CA ILE A 192 -6.32 -13.41 -10.81
C ILE A 192 -6.67 -12.49 -11.97
N ASP A 193 -7.46 -11.46 -11.68
CA ASP A 193 -7.82 -10.42 -12.64
C ASP A 193 -6.71 -9.37 -12.75
N PHE A 194 -6.70 -8.65 -13.86
CA PHE A 194 -5.70 -7.62 -14.16
C PHE A 194 -6.28 -6.20 -14.07
N GLU A 195 -7.50 -6.06 -13.54
CA GLU A 195 -8.20 -4.77 -13.49
C GLU A 195 -7.48 -3.78 -12.58
N MET A 196 -7.01 -4.26 -11.42
CA MET A 196 -6.17 -3.47 -10.52
C MET A 196 -4.85 -3.04 -11.16
N GLY A 197 -4.33 -3.83 -12.11
CA GLY A 197 -3.10 -3.53 -12.84
C GLY A 197 -3.22 -2.30 -13.76
N LYS A 198 -4.41 -2.03 -14.30
CA LYS A 198 -4.66 -0.86 -15.17
C LYS A 198 -4.42 0.45 -14.42
N MET A 199 -4.78 0.50 -13.14
CA MET A 199 -4.52 1.66 -12.26
C MET A 199 -3.02 1.87 -12.04
N ILE A 200 -2.26 0.79 -11.92
CA ILE A 200 -0.80 0.83 -11.76
C ILE A 200 -0.13 1.32 -13.05
N ASP A 201 -0.59 0.85 -14.21
CA ASP A 201 -0.05 1.28 -15.51
C ASP A 201 -0.30 2.79 -15.75
N ALA A 202 -1.48 3.29 -15.38
CA ALA A 202 -1.81 4.71 -15.48
C ALA A 202 -0.86 5.58 -14.63
N GLN A 203 -0.64 5.19 -13.37
CA GLN A 203 0.31 5.88 -12.49
C GLN A 203 1.74 5.87 -13.04
N HIS A 204 2.19 4.74 -13.61
CA HIS A 204 3.52 4.65 -14.21
C HIS A 204 3.68 5.53 -15.46
N LYS A 205 2.64 5.67 -16.29
CA LYS A 205 2.68 6.56 -17.44
C LYS A 205 2.83 8.02 -17.04
N ILE A 206 2.10 8.48 -16.02
CA ILE A 206 2.18 9.84 -15.50
C ILE A 206 3.62 10.17 -15.05
N ARG A 207 4.23 9.29 -14.24
CA ARG A 207 5.61 9.48 -13.75
C ARG A 207 6.64 9.61 -14.87
N ARG A 208 6.55 8.76 -15.91
CA ARG A 208 7.47 8.82 -17.06
C ARG A 208 7.34 10.11 -17.87
N THR A 209 6.21 10.79 -17.81
CA THR A 209 6.03 12.08 -18.48
C THR A 209 6.65 13.18 -17.61
N GLU A 210 6.36 13.19 -16.31
CA GLU A 210 6.95 14.16 -15.37
C GLU A 210 8.48 14.13 -15.34
N ASP A 211 9.09 12.94 -15.31
CA ASP A 211 10.56 12.79 -15.32
C ASP A 211 11.16 13.32 -16.64
N ARG A 212 10.48 13.11 -17.77
CA ARG A 212 10.94 13.61 -19.08
C ARG A 212 10.85 15.14 -19.18
N ASP A 213 9.80 15.73 -18.61
CA ASP A 213 9.61 17.17 -18.61
C ASP A 213 10.62 17.86 -17.67
N ALA A 214 10.93 17.27 -16.52
CA ALA A 214 11.95 17.77 -15.59
C ALA A 214 13.36 17.77 -16.24
N ASP A 215 13.72 16.72 -16.97
CA ASP A 215 14.99 16.64 -17.70
C ASP A 215 15.09 17.67 -18.84
N PHE A 216 13.96 18.10 -19.41
CA PHE A 216 13.93 19.14 -20.45
C PHE A 216 14.18 20.54 -19.87
N VAL A 217 13.59 20.85 -18.70
CA VAL A 217 13.75 22.15 -18.02
C VAL A 217 15.19 22.39 -17.56
N HIS A 218 15.93 21.35 -17.18
CA HIS A 218 17.34 21.49 -16.76
C HIS A 218 18.34 21.63 -17.91
N LYS A 219 17.92 21.50 -19.17
CA LYS A 219 18.79 21.62 -20.35
C LYS A 219 18.66 22.96 -21.09
N GLN A 220 17.83 23.88 -20.61
CA GLN A 220 17.72 25.27 -21.10
C GLN A 220 18.40 26.22 -20.12
#